data_AF-A0A9E0Y5M4-F1
#
_entry.id   AF-A0A9E0Y5M4-F1
#
_cell.length_a   1.000
_cell.length_b   1.000
_cell.length_c   1.000
_cell.angle_alpha   90.00
_cell.angle_beta   90.00
_cell.angle_gamma   90.00
#
_symmetry.space_group_name_H-M   'P 1'
#
loop_
_entity.id
_entity.type
_entity.pdbx_description
1 polymer ?
#
loop_
_entity_poly.entity_id
_entity_poly.type
_entity_poly.pdbx_seq_one_letter_code
_entity_poly.pdbx_strand_id
1 'polypeptide(L)'
;MSKKSRLLNGEAGNKLGEALNKKLRDLDKIYSLNLTEAKVWKEIKNNVSLLHNVASGLYLEADKLCKKNPKLIASDYLVDQTNLVIKETKEIVEGDSFVDRLTQIIPAGENPDIPDVVIRLNQVKSGLERYKNIPEREIKEYQLERQEIELIRECLFSLLTEGLELTIEEASFGKNHSEWFKEEIPYCFNFEDLNETDLFDHFGYEEGDEEIEKT
;
A
#
# COMPACT_ATOMS: atom_id res chain seq x y z
N MET A 1 17.96 13.23 -37.78
CA MET A 1 19.26 12.74 -37.26
C MET A 1 19.21 12.84 -35.75
N SER A 2 19.10 11.70 -35.05
CA SER A 2 19.10 11.66 -33.58
C SER A 2 20.46 12.13 -33.07
N LYS A 3 20.47 13.17 -32.22
CA LYS A 3 21.67 13.62 -31.53
C LYS A 3 21.91 12.64 -30.38
N LYS A 4 22.72 11.60 -30.59
CA LYS A 4 23.24 10.81 -29.45
C LYS A 4 23.83 11.77 -28.42
N SER A 5 23.39 11.66 -27.16
CA SER A 5 23.89 12.47 -26.07
C SER A 5 25.42 12.43 -26.05
N ARG A 6 26.06 13.60 -25.94
CA ARG A 6 27.53 13.70 -25.85
C ARG A 6 28.08 12.98 -24.62
N LEU A 7 27.24 12.78 -23.59
CA LEU A 7 27.57 12.12 -22.33
C LEU A 7 27.85 10.62 -22.49
N LEU A 8 27.25 9.96 -23.49
CA LEU A 8 27.35 8.52 -23.69
C LEU A 8 28.41 8.10 -24.73
N ASN A 9 29.27 9.03 -25.16
CA ASN A 9 30.33 8.73 -26.11
C ASN A 9 31.64 8.35 -25.40
N GLY A 10 32.36 7.36 -25.97
CA GLY A 10 33.63 6.88 -25.42
C GLY A 10 33.46 5.83 -24.31
N GLU A 11 34.58 5.35 -23.76
CA GLU A 11 34.58 4.24 -22.79
C GLU A 11 33.80 4.57 -21.50
N ALA A 12 33.94 5.80 -20.99
CA ALA A 12 33.20 6.28 -19.82
C ALA A 12 31.69 6.37 -20.10
N GLY A 13 31.30 6.86 -21.28
CA GLY A 13 29.91 6.95 -21.70
C GLY A 13 29.24 5.58 -21.88
N ASN A 14 29.97 4.57 -22.36
CA ASN A 14 29.46 3.20 -22.44
C ASN A 14 29.19 2.60 -21.06
N LYS A 15 30.12 2.77 -20.10
CA LYS A 15 29.93 2.31 -18.71
C LYS A 15 28.74 2.99 -18.05
N LEU A 16 28.58 4.29 -18.25
CA LEU A 16 27.42 5.04 -17.78
C LEU A 16 26.13 4.50 -18.44
N GLY A 17 26.13 4.28 -19.74
CA GLY A 17 24.97 3.72 -20.45
C GLY A 17 24.57 2.33 -19.94
N GLU A 18 25.54 1.47 -19.62
CA GLU A 18 25.28 0.15 -19.00
C GLU A 18 24.66 0.28 -17.61
N ALA A 19 25.18 1.20 -16.78
CA ALA A 19 24.65 1.48 -15.45
C ALA A 19 23.21 2.02 -15.51
N LEU A 20 22.93 2.97 -16.40
CA LEU A 20 21.58 3.53 -16.58
C LEU A 20 20.59 2.48 -17.13
N ASN A 21 21.04 1.58 -18.01
CA ASN A 21 20.22 0.44 -18.45
C ASN A 21 19.94 -0.55 -17.32
N LYS A 22 20.88 -0.72 -16.35
CA LYS A 22 20.61 -1.48 -15.13
C LYS A 22 19.50 -0.78 -14.33
N LYS A 23 19.64 0.53 -14.08
CA LYS A 23 18.63 1.33 -13.36
C LYS A 23 17.24 1.23 -13.99
N LEU A 24 17.13 1.25 -15.32
CA LEU A 24 15.85 1.03 -16.00
C LEU A 24 15.22 -0.33 -15.67
N ARG A 25 16.02 -1.41 -15.65
CA ARG A 25 15.52 -2.74 -15.26
C ARG A 25 15.11 -2.79 -13.80
N ASP A 26 15.87 -2.14 -12.93
CA ASP A 26 15.57 -2.07 -11.50
C ASP A 26 14.25 -1.31 -11.28
N LEU A 27 14.02 -0.18 -11.99
CA LEU A 27 12.74 0.54 -11.98
C LEU A 27 11.58 -0.31 -12.47
N ASP A 28 11.75 -1.10 -13.55
CA ASP A 28 10.71 -2.00 -14.03
C ASP A 28 10.33 -3.06 -12.98
N LYS A 29 11.31 -3.56 -12.21
CA LYS A 29 11.06 -4.47 -11.08
C LYS A 29 10.32 -3.76 -9.94
N ILE A 30 10.81 -2.61 -9.50
CA ILE A 30 10.18 -1.80 -8.43
C ILE A 30 8.75 -1.42 -8.83
N TYR A 31 8.50 -1.05 -10.08
CA TYR A 31 7.17 -0.78 -10.60
C TYR A 31 6.22 -1.97 -10.43
N SER A 32 6.71 -3.18 -10.71
CA SER A 32 5.92 -4.40 -10.57
C SER A 32 5.63 -4.75 -9.10
N LEU A 33 6.57 -4.49 -8.18
CA LEU A 33 6.38 -4.64 -6.74
C LEU A 33 5.35 -3.63 -6.23
N ASN A 34 5.51 -2.35 -6.54
CA ASN A 34 4.56 -1.27 -6.23
C ASN A 34 3.13 -1.61 -6.71
N LEU A 35 2.98 -2.14 -7.92
CA LEU A 35 1.69 -2.59 -8.45
C LEU A 35 1.08 -3.74 -7.65
N THR A 36 1.91 -4.66 -7.16
CA THR A 36 1.47 -5.81 -6.37
C THR A 36 1.02 -5.36 -5.00
N GLU A 37 1.82 -4.56 -4.31
CA GLU A 37 1.48 -4.00 -3.00
C GLU A 37 0.21 -3.14 -3.06
N ALA A 38 0.09 -2.26 -4.06
CA ALA A 38 -1.11 -1.46 -4.25
C ALA A 38 -2.39 -2.30 -4.46
N LYS A 39 -2.28 -3.50 -5.04
CA LYS A 39 -3.41 -4.44 -5.16
C LYS A 39 -3.75 -5.06 -3.81
N VAL A 40 -2.75 -5.50 -3.04
CA VAL A 40 -2.95 -6.04 -1.68
C VAL A 40 -3.71 -5.02 -0.83
N TRP A 41 -3.26 -3.75 -0.80
CA TRP A 41 -3.94 -2.70 -0.06
C TRP A 41 -5.37 -2.42 -0.56
N LYS A 42 -5.62 -2.55 -1.86
CA LYS A 42 -6.97 -2.43 -2.42
C LYS A 42 -7.88 -3.58 -1.98
N GLU A 43 -7.36 -4.80 -1.90
CA GLU A 43 -8.08 -5.95 -1.36
C GLU A 43 -8.38 -5.77 0.12
N ILE A 44 -7.40 -5.35 0.92
CA ILE A 44 -7.58 -5.00 2.33
C ILE A 44 -8.68 -3.94 2.47
N LYS A 45 -8.64 -2.85 1.68
CA LYS A 45 -9.68 -1.81 1.70
C LYS A 45 -11.09 -2.38 1.48
N ASN A 46 -11.24 -3.27 0.50
CA ASN A 46 -12.52 -3.91 0.20
C ASN A 46 -12.96 -4.81 1.35
N ASN A 47 -12.04 -5.61 1.90
CA ASN A 47 -12.31 -6.53 3.00
C ASN A 47 -12.71 -5.78 4.27
N VAL A 48 -12.04 -4.68 4.62
CA VAL A 48 -12.42 -3.81 5.75
C VAL A 48 -13.84 -3.29 5.58
N SER A 49 -14.19 -2.82 4.38
CA SER A 49 -15.53 -2.32 4.08
C SER A 49 -16.60 -3.41 4.20
N LEU A 50 -16.35 -4.59 3.62
CA LEU A 50 -17.24 -5.75 3.70
C LEU A 50 -17.43 -6.21 5.15
N LEU A 51 -16.34 -6.38 5.89
CA LEU A 51 -16.36 -6.83 7.28
C LEU A 51 -17.06 -5.81 8.19
N HIS A 52 -16.84 -4.51 7.95
CA HIS A 52 -17.56 -3.46 8.67
C HIS A 52 -19.08 -3.54 8.43
N ASN A 53 -19.51 -3.83 7.20
CA ASN A 53 -20.93 -4.01 6.88
C ASN A 53 -21.50 -5.26 7.56
N VAL A 54 -20.78 -6.38 7.56
CA VAL A 54 -21.19 -7.63 8.25
C VAL A 54 -21.30 -7.39 9.75
N ALA A 55 -20.27 -6.83 10.39
CA ALA A 55 -20.26 -6.50 11.81
C ALA A 55 -21.39 -5.53 12.18
N SER A 56 -21.67 -4.55 11.31
CA SER A 56 -22.79 -3.61 11.49
C SER A 56 -24.14 -4.30 11.41
N GLY A 57 -24.33 -5.22 10.46
CA GLY A 57 -25.55 -6.01 10.33
C GLY A 57 -25.80 -6.87 11.57
N LEU A 58 -24.80 -7.65 11.99
CA LEU A 58 -24.87 -8.46 13.21
C LEU A 58 -25.15 -7.62 14.46
N TYR A 59 -24.48 -6.47 14.58
CA TYR A 59 -24.70 -5.54 15.69
C TYR A 59 -26.15 -5.07 15.74
N LEU A 60 -26.73 -4.68 14.60
CA LEU A 60 -28.10 -4.19 14.55
C LEU A 60 -29.11 -5.27 14.93
N GLU A 61 -28.90 -6.51 14.49
CA GLU A 61 -29.78 -7.62 14.86
C GLU A 61 -29.64 -7.99 16.34
N ALA A 62 -28.42 -8.08 16.86
CA ALA A 62 -28.17 -8.32 18.28
C ALA A 62 -28.72 -7.19 19.16
N ASP A 63 -28.55 -5.93 18.79
CA ASP A 63 -29.06 -4.77 19.53
C ASP A 63 -30.60 -4.73 19.55
N LYS A 64 -31.27 -5.10 18.45
CA LYS A 64 -32.74 -5.26 18.44
C LYS A 64 -33.20 -6.35 19.40
N LEU A 65 -32.54 -7.51 19.39
CA LEU A 65 -32.87 -8.61 20.30
C LEU A 65 -32.62 -8.22 21.76
N CYS A 66 -31.49 -7.58 22.04
CA CYS A 66 -31.12 -7.04 23.34
C CYS A 66 -32.18 -6.08 23.87
N LYS A 67 -32.60 -5.09 23.07
CA LYS A 67 -33.62 -4.11 23.46
C LYS A 67 -34.97 -4.75 23.78
N LYS A 68 -35.32 -5.84 23.08
CA LYS A 68 -36.57 -6.58 23.31
C LYS A 68 -36.49 -7.46 24.57
N ASN A 69 -35.37 -8.12 24.79
CA ASN A 69 -35.12 -8.95 25.96
C ASN A 69 -33.62 -8.98 26.32
N PRO A 70 -33.17 -8.13 27.26
CA PRO A 70 -31.75 -8.02 27.60
C PRO A 70 -31.16 -9.28 28.26
N LYS A 71 -31.99 -10.14 28.85
CA LYS A 71 -31.59 -11.40 29.50
C LYS A 71 -31.71 -12.61 28.58
N LEU A 72 -31.88 -12.36 27.28
CA LEU A 72 -31.90 -13.43 26.30
C LEU A 72 -30.46 -13.93 26.12
N ILE A 73 -30.27 -15.23 26.29
CA ILE A 73 -29.01 -15.91 26.03
C ILE A 73 -28.77 -15.90 24.51
N ALA A 74 -27.55 -15.58 24.09
CA ALA A 74 -27.16 -15.61 22.69
C ALA A 74 -27.23 -17.04 22.13
N SER A 75 -27.74 -17.20 20.91
CA SER A 75 -27.70 -18.49 20.22
C SER A 75 -26.26 -18.84 19.82
N ASP A 76 -25.97 -20.14 19.69
CA ASP A 76 -24.66 -20.62 19.22
C ASP A 76 -24.26 -19.96 17.90
N TYR A 77 -25.21 -19.87 16.97
CA TYR A 77 -25.00 -19.20 15.69
C TYR A 77 -24.56 -17.74 15.85
N LEU A 78 -25.18 -16.97 16.75
CA LEU A 78 -24.80 -15.57 16.96
C LEU A 78 -23.40 -15.46 17.56
N VAL A 79 -23.05 -16.36 18.49
CA VAL A 79 -21.70 -16.43 19.09
C VAL A 79 -20.66 -16.80 18.04
N ASP A 80 -20.91 -17.83 17.23
CA ASP A 80 -20.01 -18.30 16.18
C ASP A 80 -19.75 -17.21 15.13
N GLN A 81 -20.80 -16.55 14.65
CA GLN A 81 -20.67 -15.43 13.71
C GLN A 81 -19.90 -14.25 14.32
N THR A 82 -20.14 -13.95 15.61
CA THR A 82 -19.40 -12.90 16.31
C THR A 82 -17.92 -13.26 16.44
N ASN A 83 -17.60 -14.52 16.76
CA ASN A 83 -16.23 -15.01 16.87
C ASN A 83 -15.50 -15.01 15.54
N LEU A 84 -16.19 -15.35 14.44
CA LEU A 84 -15.64 -15.25 13.09
C LEU A 84 -15.28 -13.81 12.76
N VAL A 85 -16.20 -12.88 12.98
CA VAL A 85 -15.97 -11.45 12.74
C VAL A 85 -14.84 -10.90 13.60
N ILE A 86 -14.73 -11.30 14.88
CA ILE A 86 -13.58 -10.95 15.73
C ILE A 86 -12.27 -11.46 15.13
N LYS A 87 -12.25 -12.71 14.68
CA LYS A 87 -11.06 -13.33 14.08
C LYS A 87 -10.62 -12.59 12.82
N GLU A 88 -11.52 -12.40 11.87
CA GLU A 88 -11.25 -11.71 10.61
C GLU A 88 -10.82 -10.24 10.85
N THR A 89 -11.41 -9.58 11.86
CA THR A 89 -11.02 -8.21 12.22
C THR A 89 -9.58 -8.16 12.71
N LYS A 90 -9.15 -9.15 13.51
CA LYS A 90 -7.77 -9.22 14.01
C LYS A 90 -6.76 -9.59 12.93
N GLU A 91 -7.17 -10.33 11.91
CA GLU A 91 -6.32 -10.67 10.76
C GLU A 91 -6.10 -9.47 9.83
N ILE A 92 -7.08 -8.55 9.75
CA ILE A 92 -7.04 -7.41 8.83
C ILE A 92 -6.52 -6.13 9.50
N VAL A 93 -6.90 -5.88 10.75
CA VAL A 93 -6.58 -4.63 11.44
C VAL A 93 -5.27 -4.77 12.20
N GLU A 94 -4.23 -4.18 11.63
CA GLU A 94 -2.90 -4.16 12.23
C GLU A 94 -2.67 -2.89 13.08
N GLY A 95 -1.86 -3.02 14.14
CA GLY A 95 -1.40 -1.89 14.95
C GLY A 95 -2.47 -1.24 15.86
N ASP A 96 -3.68 -1.80 15.96
CA ASP A 96 -4.73 -1.30 16.86
C ASP A 96 -4.79 -2.12 18.16
N SER A 97 -4.21 -1.54 19.22
CA SER A 97 -4.16 -2.17 20.54
C SER A 97 -5.52 -2.54 21.16
N PHE A 98 -6.63 -1.94 20.72
CA PHE A 98 -7.96 -2.32 21.18
C PHE A 98 -8.49 -3.53 20.43
N VAL A 99 -8.17 -3.66 19.14
CA VAL A 99 -8.50 -4.85 18.34
C VAL A 99 -7.69 -6.06 18.81
N ASP A 100 -6.41 -5.87 19.11
CA ASP A 100 -5.53 -6.94 19.60
C ASP A 100 -6.08 -7.61 20.87
N ARG A 101 -6.68 -6.80 21.75
CA ARG A 101 -7.29 -7.23 23.01
C ARG A 101 -8.66 -7.90 22.84
N LEU A 102 -9.24 -7.90 21.64
CA LEU A 102 -10.47 -8.62 21.40
C LEU A 102 -10.22 -10.12 21.57
N THR A 103 -10.99 -10.70 22.48
CA THR A 103 -11.01 -12.13 22.76
C THR A 103 -12.26 -12.73 22.18
N GLN A 104 -12.14 -13.91 21.59
CA GLN A 104 -13.31 -14.72 21.24
C GLN A 104 -14.14 -15.02 22.49
N ILE A 105 -15.44 -15.14 22.29
CA ILE A 105 -16.40 -15.57 23.29
C ILE A 105 -16.25 -17.10 23.42
N ILE A 106 -15.79 -17.55 24.58
CA ILE A 106 -15.66 -18.97 24.92
C ILE A 106 -16.66 -19.25 26.06
N PRO A 107 -17.79 -19.92 25.78
CA PRO A 107 -18.78 -20.24 26.81
C PRO A 107 -18.21 -21.24 27.82
N ALA A 108 -18.37 -20.97 29.11
CA ALA A 108 -18.06 -21.91 30.19
C ALA A 108 -19.36 -22.53 30.74
N GLY A 109 -20.18 -23.08 29.84
CA GLY A 109 -21.54 -23.56 30.14
C GLY A 109 -22.54 -22.97 29.14
N GLU A 110 -23.40 -22.08 29.60
CA GLU A 110 -24.32 -21.33 28.73
C GLU A 110 -23.58 -20.21 27.98
N ASN A 111 -24.10 -19.84 26.81
CA ASN A 111 -23.65 -18.68 26.05
C ASN A 111 -23.88 -17.38 26.85
N PRO A 112 -23.14 -16.31 26.53
CA PRO A 112 -23.37 -15.03 27.19
C PRO A 112 -24.75 -14.45 26.83
N ASP A 113 -25.20 -13.48 27.61
CA ASP A 113 -26.37 -12.71 27.27
C ASP A 113 -26.09 -11.84 26.03
N ILE A 114 -27.13 -11.53 25.25
CA ILE A 114 -26.98 -10.70 24.04
C ILE A 114 -26.30 -9.33 24.29
N PRO A 115 -26.48 -8.61 25.41
CA PRO A 115 -25.74 -7.38 25.68
C PRO A 115 -24.21 -7.53 25.57
N ASP A 116 -23.65 -8.66 26.01
CA ASP A 116 -22.21 -8.90 25.93
C ASP A 116 -21.76 -9.05 24.47
N VAL A 117 -22.55 -9.74 23.65
CA VAL A 117 -22.32 -9.86 22.21
C VAL A 117 -22.38 -8.49 21.53
N VAL A 118 -23.37 -7.66 21.88
CA VAL A 118 -23.52 -6.30 21.35
C VAL A 118 -22.29 -5.45 21.66
N ILE A 119 -21.76 -5.54 22.89
CA ILE A 119 -20.54 -4.83 23.29
C ILE A 119 -19.36 -5.27 22.42
N ARG A 120 -19.17 -6.59 22.21
CA ARG A 120 -18.08 -7.11 21.36
C ARG A 120 -18.19 -6.64 19.92
N LEU A 121 -19.38 -6.72 19.32
CA LEU A 121 -19.62 -6.26 17.95
C LEU A 121 -19.39 -4.74 17.83
N ASN A 122 -19.74 -3.96 18.85
CA ASN A 122 -19.47 -2.52 18.86
C ASN A 122 -17.96 -2.22 18.90
N GLN A 123 -17.18 -2.98 19.68
CA GLN A 123 -15.73 -2.85 19.72
C GLN A 123 -15.09 -3.19 18.37
N VAL A 124 -15.53 -4.27 17.72
CA VAL A 124 -15.11 -4.64 16.36
C VAL A 124 -15.38 -3.51 15.37
N LYS A 125 -16.63 -3.02 15.31
CA LYS A 125 -17.00 -1.92 14.43
C LYS A 125 -16.14 -0.68 14.66
N SER A 126 -15.90 -0.34 15.91
CA SER A 126 -15.07 0.81 16.26
C SER A 126 -13.62 0.64 15.80
N GLY A 127 -13.07 -0.58 15.86
CA GLY A 127 -11.75 -0.90 15.32
C GLY A 127 -11.68 -0.75 13.80
N LEU A 128 -12.63 -1.37 13.09
CA LEU A 128 -12.73 -1.26 11.62
C LEU A 128 -12.92 0.18 11.17
N GLU A 129 -13.72 0.97 11.87
CA GLU A 129 -13.97 2.38 11.57
C GLU A 129 -12.72 3.25 11.74
N ARG A 130 -11.85 2.94 12.73
CA ARG A 130 -10.55 3.59 12.87
C ARG A 130 -9.59 3.20 11.76
N TYR A 131 -9.61 1.93 11.35
CA TYR A 131 -8.68 1.39 10.36
C TYR A 131 -9.07 1.75 8.91
N LYS A 132 -10.34 2.08 8.63
CA LYS A 132 -10.88 2.26 7.26
C LYS A 132 -10.10 3.19 6.34
N ASN A 133 -9.39 4.18 6.90
CA ASN A 133 -8.66 5.17 6.13
C ASN A 133 -7.21 4.77 5.87
N ILE A 134 -6.65 3.80 6.62
CA ILE A 134 -5.26 3.36 6.46
C ILE A 134 -5.05 2.79 5.06
N PRO A 135 -5.82 1.80 4.57
CA PRO A 135 -5.63 1.27 3.22
C PRO A 135 -5.73 2.32 2.12
N GLU A 136 -6.58 3.34 2.28
CA GLU A 136 -6.68 4.42 1.30
C GLU A 136 -5.46 5.34 1.29
N ARG A 137 -4.83 5.57 2.45
CA ARG A 137 -3.59 6.33 2.54
C ARG A 137 -2.46 5.56 1.85
N GLU A 138 -2.29 4.28 2.18
CA GLU A 138 -1.23 3.44 1.60
C GLU A 138 -1.39 3.36 0.06
N ILE A 139 -2.61 3.14 -0.45
CA ILE A 139 -2.87 3.16 -1.91
C ILE A 139 -2.43 4.48 -2.56
N LYS A 140 -2.62 5.63 -1.89
CA LYS A 140 -2.19 6.93 -2.42
C LYS A 140 -0.68 7.08 -2.39
N GLU A 141 -0.01 6.55 -1.36
CA GLU A 141 1.46 6.55 -1.28
C GLU A 141 2.05 5.73 -2.43
N TYR A 142 1.58 4.51 -2.67
CA TYR A 142 2.02 3.72 -3.83
C TYR A 142 1.70 4.40 -5.17
N GLN A 143 0.61 5.17 -5.28
CA GLN A 143 0.30 5.95 -6.49
C GLN A 143 1.30 7.09 -6.72
N LEU A 144 1.75 7.77 -5.66
CA LEU A 144 2.74 8.83 -5.74
C LEU A 144 4.12 8.26 -6.11
N GLU A 145 4.54 7.17 -5.44
CA GLU A 145 5.76 6.44 -5.80
C GLU A 145 5.74 6.01 -7.28
N ARG A 146 4.60 5.52 -7.76
CA ARG A 146 4.46 5.10 -9.16
C ARG A 146 4.71 6.24 -10.14
N GLN A 147 4.21 7.43 -9.84
CA GLN A 147 4.43 8.60 -10.67
C GLN A 147 5.91 8.98 -10.68
N GLU A 148 6.60 8.85 -9.55
CA GLU A 148 8.04 9.07 -9.47
C GLU A 148 8.81 8.02 -10.29
N ILE A 149 8.48 6.73 -10.16
CA ILE A 149 9.08 5.64 -10.94
C ILE A 149 8.90 5.89 -12.44
N GLU A 150 7.68 6.22 -12.87
CA GLU A 150 7.36 6.52 -14.28
C GLU A 150 8.16 7.73 -14.79
N LEU A 151 8.27 8.79 -13.97
CA LEU A 151 9.08 9.97 -14.32
C LEU A 151 10.56 9.61 -14.51
N ILE A 152 11.18 8.95 -13.53
CA ILE A 152 12.61 8.57 -13.62
C ILE A 152 12.82 7.67 -14.85
N ARG A 153 11.90 6.74 -15.09
CA ARG A 153 11.95 5.83 -16.23
C ARG A 153 11.86 6.58 -17.57
N GLU A 154 10.95 7.53 -17.71
CA GLU A 154 10.84 8.39 -18.90
C GLU A 154 12.11 9.22 -19.11
N CYS A 155 12.68 9.76 -18.03
CA CYS A 155 13.95 10.50 -18.10
C CYS A 155 15.10 9.64 -18.61
N LEU A 156 15.28 8.45 -18.04
CA LEU A 156 16.29 7.49 -18.47
C LEU A 156 16.10 7.06 -19.92
N PHE A 157 14.86 6.77 -20.32
CA PHE A 157 14.55 6.37 -21.68
C PHE A 157 14.88 7.48 -22.68
N SER A 158 14.49 8.71 -22.38
CA SER A 158 14.74 9.89 -23.22
C SER A 158 16.23 10.17 -23.39
N LEU A 159 17.02 10.01 -22.31
CA LEU A 159 18.47 10.14 -22.38
C LEU A 159 19.10 9.04 -23.24
N LEU A 160 18.73 7.77 -23.03
CA LEU A 160 19.34 6.63 -23.70
C LEU A 160 18.98 6.56 -25.19
N THR A 161 17.78 7.00 -25.57
CA THR A 161 17.26 6.88 -26.95
C THR A 161 17.38 8.17 -27.75
N GLU A 162 17.06 9.31 -27.13
CA GLU A 162 16.96 10.61 -27.81
C GLU A 162 18.12 11.54 -27.46
N GLY A 163 18.87 11.23 -26.38
CA GLY A 163 19.98 12.03 -25.92
C GLY A 163 19.57 13.37 -25.34
N LEU A 164 18.33 13.46 -24.86
CA LEU A 164 17.73 14.68 -24.32
C LEU A 164 17.99 14.80 -22.82
N GLU A 165 18.31 16.02 -22.39
CA GLU A 165 18.24 16.43 -20.99
C GLU A 165 16.85 17.02 -20.76
N LEU A 166 16.15 16.57 -19.73
CA LEU A 166 14.79 17.02 -19.39
C LEU A 166 14.82 18.11 -18.33
N THR A 167 13.88 19.04 -18.44
CA THR A 167 13.65 20.12 -17.48
C THR A 167 12.54 19.83 -16.48
N ILE A 168 12.55 20.54 -15.33
CA ILE A 168 11.46 20.49 -14.34
C ILE A 168 10.10 20.85 -14.97
N GLU A 169 10.08 21.76 -15.95
CA GLU A 169 8.84 22.16 -16.64
C GLU A 169 8.32 21.07 -17.58
N GLU A 170 9.23 20.33 -18.23
CA GLU A 170 8.90 19.17 -19.07
C GLU A 170 8.46 17.97 -18.21
N ALA A 171 9.08 17.80 -17.04
CA ALA A 171 8.74 16.84 -16.02
C ALA A 171 7.70 17.41 -15.05
N SER A 172 6.44 17.51 -15.47
CA SER A 172 5.34 18.07 -14.65
C SER A 172 5.17 17.49 -13.22
N PHE A 173 5.80 16.36 -12.89
CA PHE A 173 5.90 15.73 -11.57
C PHE A 173 7.11 16.20 -10.71
N GLY A 174 8.13 16.81 -11.31
CA GLY A 174 9.43 17.11 -10.70
C GLY A 174 9.45 18.20 -9.63
N LYS A 175 8.33 18.91 -9.38
CA LYS A 175 8.27 19.93 -8.32
C LYS A 175 8.46 19.37 -6.91
N ASN A 176 8.17 18.08 -6.71
CA ASN A 176 8.25 17.43 -5.40
C ASN A 176 9.58 16.71 -5.16
N HIS A 177 10.43 16.59 -6.18
CA HIS A 177 11.69 15.85 -6.10
C HIS A 177 12.85 16.71 -6.62
N SER A 178 13.06 17.84 -5.94
CA SER A 178 14.08 18.82 -6.31
C SER A 178 15.49 18.24 -6.39
N GLU A 179 15.77 17.19 -5.63
CA GLU A 179 17.04 16.47 -5.60
C GLU A 179 17.38 15.80 -6.93
N TRP A 180 16.38 15.35 -7.70
CA TRP A 180 16.60 14.77 -9.02
C TRP A 180 16.88 15.81 -10.10
N PHE A 181 16.91 17.11 -9.78
CA PHE A 181 17.11 18.19 -10.76
C PHE A 181 18.19 19.16 -10.28
N LYS A 182 19.07 19.59 -11.20
CA LYS A 182 20.12 20.58 -10.88
C LYS A 182 19.52 21.97 -10.71
N GLU A 183 20.11 22.79 -9.84
CA GLU A 183 19.69 24.18 -9.58
C GLU A 183 19.99 25.17 -10.73
N GLU A 184 20.78 24.76 -11.73
CA GLU A 184 21.23 25.64 -12.81
C GLU A 184 20.30 25.59 -14.04
N ILE A 185 20.01 26.74 -14.65
CA ILE A 185 19.16 26.85 -15.84
C ILE A 185 19.90 26.28 -17.09
N PRO A 186 19.23 25.48 -17.94
CA PRO A 186 17.88 24.94 -17.75
C PRO A 186 17.95 23.76 -16.77
N TYR A 187 17.22 23.83 -15.65
CA TYR A 187 17.24 22.82 -14.57
C TYR A 187 17.15 21.43 -15.17
N CYS A 188 18.22 20.63 -15.12
CA CYS A 188 18.28 19.36 -15.83
C CYS A 188 18.27 18.17 -14.86
N PHE A 189 17.76 17.03 -15.30
CA PHE A 189 17.74 15.80 -14.50
C PHE A 189 19.17 15.42 -14.04
N ASN A 190 19.33 15.14 -12.75
CA ASN A 190 20.60 14.83 -12.11
C ASN A 190 20.93 13.33 -12.21
N PHE A 191 21.62 12.95 -13.29
CA PHE A 191 22.02 11.57 -13.54
C PHE A 191 23.17 11.07 -12.66
N GLU A 192 23.96 11.97 -12.09
CA GLU A 192 25.05 11.59 -11.17
C GLU A 192 24.46 11.06 -9.87
N ASP A 193 23.53 11.81 -9.29
CA ASP A 193 22.78 11.38 -8.10
C ASP A 193 22.04 10.06 -8.37
N LEU A 194 21.35 9.92 -9.52
CA LEU A 194 20.68 8.66 -9.88
C LEU A 194 21.62 7.47 -10.01
N ASN A 195 22.84 7.70 -10.49
CA ASN A 195 23.82 6.63 -10.60
C ASN A 195 24.31 6.18 -9.20
N GLU A 196 24.42 7.11 -8.24
CA GLU A 196 24.86 6.84 -6.87
C GLU A 196 23.74 6.32 -5.96
N THR A 197 22.48 6.68 -6.22
CA THR A 197 21.33 6.26 -5.42
C THR A 197 20.96 4.80 -5.67
N ASP A 198 20.91 3.97 -4.64
CA ASP A 198 20.27 2.66 -4.73
C ASP A 198 18.75 2.84 -4.83
N LEU A 199 18.15 2.34 -5.92
CA LEU A 199 16.74 2.54 -6.19
C LEU A 199 15.84 1.66 -5.31
N PHE A 200 16.32 0.47 -4.93
CA PHE A 200 15.57 -0.39 -4.03
C PHE A 200 15.51 0.24 -2.64
N ASP A 201 16.65 0.73 -2.14
CA ASP A 201 16.68 1.47 -0.86
C ASP A 201 15.84 2.76 -0.92
N HIS A 202 15.95 3.54 -2.00
CA HIS A 202 15.20 4.80 -2.17
C HIS A 202 13.68 4.59 -2.07
N PHE A 203 13.18 3.53 -2.71
CA PHE A 203 11.76 3.20 -2.71
C PHE A 203 11.36 2.23 -1.59
N GLY A 204 12.28 1.81 -0.72
CA GLY A 204 12.01 0.92 0.40
C GLY A 204 11.64 -0.53 0.02
N TYR A 205 12.16 -1.03 -1.10
CA TYR A 205 12.00 -2.43 -1.54
C TYR A 205 13.28 -3.24 -1.31
N GLU A 206 13.17 -4.55 -1.10
CA GLU A 206 14.34 -5.43 -0.98
C GLU A 206 14.78 -5.95 -2.37
N GLU A 207 16.09 -5.91 -2.66
CA GLU A 207 16.66 -6.47 -3.90
C GLU A 207 16.70 -8.01 -3.79
N GLY A 208 15.56 -8.69 -3.99
CA GLY A 208 15.52 -10.15 -3.83
C GLY A 208 14.21 -10.88 -4.14
N ASP A 209 13.07 -10.20 -4.18
CA ASP A 209 11.77 -10.86 -4.33
C ASP A 209 11.43 -11.21 -5.80
N GLU A 210 12.25 -12.06 -6.42
CA GLU A 210 11.87 -12.81 -7.63
C GLU A 210 11.22 -14.14 -7.24
N GLU A 211 10.07 -14.12 -6.56
CA GLU A 211 9.20 -15.31 -6.51
C GLU A 211 7.73 -14.94 -6.21
N ILE A 212 7.13 -14.10 -7.06
CA ILE A 212 5.66 -14.10 -7.17
C ILE A 212 5.28 -15.27 -8.10
N GLU A 213 5.19 -16.46 -7.52
CA GLU A 213 4.52 -17.60 -8.14
C GLU A 213 3.09 -17.18 -8.54
N LYS A 214 2.80 -17.26 -9.84
CA LYS A 214 1.42 -17.23 -10.36
C LYS A 214 0.67 -18.42 -9.76
N THR A 215 -0.21 -18.17 -8.80
CA THR A 215 -1.30 -19.10 -8.45
C THR A 215 -2.62 -18.61 -9.04
#